data_AF-A0A9P4V8J7-F1
#
_entry.id   AF-A0A9P4V8J7-F1
#
_cell.length_a   1.000
_cell.length_b   1.000
_cell.length_c   1.000
_cell.angle_alpha   90.00
_cell.angle_beta   90.00
_cell.angle_gamma   90.00
#
_symmetry.space_group_name_H-M   'P 1'
#
loop_
_entity.id
_entity.type
_entity.pdbx_description
1 polymer ?
#
loop_
_entity_poly.entity_id
_entity_poly.type
_entity_poly.pdbx_seq_one_letter_code
_entity_poly.pdbx_strand_id
1 'polypeptide(L)'
;MYFTTALTALALALATSVHAAPGSPIAERQATPTIYVRFYNGGGCQGDWQEDTVFVQDGSGACVPNTITQKYGSFRVEGNTATKTLNVFTRSDCTTQSGGNTLPIAPGFIGCKSQQVGSSQFSS
;
A
#
# COMPACT_ATOMS: atom_id res chain seq x y z
N MET A 1 8.27 68.31 35.53
CA MET A 1 7.54 67.15 34.97
C MET A 1 8.06 66.96 33.56
N TYR A 2 8.84 65.90 33.36
CA TYR A 2 9.62 65.69 32.15
C TYR A 2 8.97 64.61 31.28
N PHE A 3 8.90 64.90 29.98
CA PHE A 3 8.74 63.98 28.84
C PHE A 3 7.41 63.23 28.67
N THR A 4 6.46 63.94 28.08
CA THR A 4 5.56 63.37 27.06
C THR A 4 6.31 63.13 25.74
N THR A 5 5.74 62.26 24.90
CA THR A 5 6.08 61.87 23.52
C THR A 5 7.14 60.77 23.33
N ALA A 6 6.73 59.52 23.56
CA ALA A 6 7.31 58.36 22.89
C ALA A 6 6.42 58.00 21.67
N LEU A 7 6.78 58.52 20.50
CA LEU A 7 6.21 58.10 19.22
C LEU A 7 7.36 57.88 18.24
N THR A 8 7.21 56.83 17.43
CA THR A 8 7.95 56.50 16.21
C THR A 8 9.38 55.97 16.31
N ALA A 9 9.50 54.63 16.38
CA ALA A 9 10.59 53.89 15.74
C ALA A 9 10.07 52.50 15.31
N LEU A 10 9.15 52.50 14.35
CA LEU A 10 8.74 51.34 13.60
C LEU A 10 9.60 51.29 12.33
N ALA A 11 10.61 50.41 12.25
CA ALA A 11 11.04 49.74 11.01
C ALA A 11 12.36 48.96 11.23
N LEU A 12 12.47 47.87 10.48
CA LEU A 12 13.67 47.06 10.21
C LEU A 12 14.06 46.01 11.26
N ALA A 13 13.27 44.94 11.35
CA ALA A 13 13.82 43.61 11.53
C ALA A 13 13.14 42.67 10.52
N LEU A 14 13.68 42.75 9.30
CA LEU A 14 13.86 41.65 8.34
C LEU A 14 12.95 40.45 8.57
N ALA A 15 11.95 40.33 7.69
CA ALA A 15 11.32 39.08 7.35
C ALA A 15 12.39 38.01 7.14
N THR A 16 12.63 37.17 8.15
CA THR A 16 13.12 35.82 7.92
C THR A 16 11.97 35.10 7.25
N SER A 17 11.90 35.26 5.93
CA SER A 17 11.18 34.31 5.09
C SER A 17 11.75 32.95 5.45
N VAL A 18 11.02 32.20 6.28
CA VAL A 18 11.14 30.76 6.32
C VAL A 18 10.84 30.37 4.89
N HIS A 19 11.91 30.21 4.11
CA HIS A 19 11.83 29.55 2.83
C HIS A 19 11.49 28.13 3.23
N ALA A 20 10.19 27.81 3.31
CA ALA A 20 9.75 26.45 3.19
C ALA A 20 10.34 26.01 1.87
N ALA A 21 11.47 25.29 1.93
CA ALA A 21 12.03 24.63 0.78
C ALA A 21 10.84 23.90 0.12
N PRO A 22 10.58 24.13 -1.17
CA PRO A 22 9.58 23.35 -1.87
C PRO A 22 9.90 21.89 -1.57
N GLY A 23 8.96 21.20 -0.93
CA GLY A 23 9.10 19.79 -0.59
C GLY A 23 9.55 19.03 -1.83
N SER A 24 10.30 17.95 -1.60
CA SER A 24 10.87 17.09 -2.64
C SER A 24 9.96 16.98 -3.87
N PRO A 25 10.50 17.10 -5.09
CA PRO A 25 9.68 17.10 -6.30
C PRO A 25 8.77 15.88 -6.30
N ILE A 26 7.52 16.07 -6.71
CA ILE A 26 6.46 15.06 -6.85
C ILE A 26 6.93 13.76 -7.55
N ALA A 27 8.02 13.84 -8.31
CA ALA A 27 8.75 12.70 -8.87
C ALA A 27 9.27 11.70 -7.82
N GLU A 28 9.41 12.03 -6.54
CA GLU A 28 9.75 11.07 -5.48
C GLU A 28 8.54 10.26 -4.98
N ARG A 29 7.33 10.61 -5.45
CA ARG A 29 6.12 9.77 -5.36
C ARG A 29 5.92 8.97 -6.65
N GLN A 30 6.97 8.34 -7.19
CA GLN A 30 6.74 7.20 -8.09
C GLN A 30 6.06 6.14 -7.22
N ALA A 31 4.73 6.10 -7.25
CA ALA A 31 3.97 5.15 -6.46
C ALA A 31 4.46 3.75 -6.85
N THR A 32 5.12 3.06 -5.92
CA THR A 32 5.51 1.67 -6.13
C THR A 32 4.26 0.91 -6.58
N PRO A 33 4.28 0.21 -7.72
CA PRO A 33 3.12 -0.50 -8.22
C PRO A 33 2.60 -1.47 -7.16
N THR A 34 1.30 -1.46 -6.89
CA THR A 34 0.70 -2.14 -5.74
C THR A 34 -0.64 -2.79 -6.10
N ILE A 35 -1.01 -3.79 -5.32
CA ILE A 35 -2.34 -4.41 -5.36
C ILE A 35 -2.96 -4.27 -3.98
N TYR A 36 -4.06 -3.51 -3.87
CA TYR A 36 -4.84 -3.37 -2.65
C TYR A 36 -5.97 -4.41 -2.64
N VAL A 37 -6.03 -5.17 -1.55
CA VAL A 37 -6.90 -6.33 -1.40
C VAL A 37 -7.63 -6.26 -0.07
N ARG A 38 -8.95 -6.55 -0.10
CA ARG A 38 -9.77 -6.74 1.09
C ARG A 38 -10.18 -8.20 1.25
N PHE A 39 -10.17 -8.70 2.48
CA PHE A 39 -10.49 -10.08 2.83
C PHE A 39 -11.87 -10.17 3.47
N TYR A 40 -12.63 -11.22 3.11
CA TYR A 40 -14.02 -11.42 3.55
C TYR A 40 -14.23 -12.82 4.09
N ASN A 41 -15.12 -12.98 5.07
CA ASN A 41 -15.41 -14.29 5.66
C ASN A 41 -16.08 -15.27 4.66
N GLY A 42 -16.91 -14.76 3.74
CA GLY A 42 -17.56 -15.58 2.70
C GLY A 42 -16.60 -16.05 1.62
N GLY A 43 -17.04 -17.02 0.79
CA GLY A 43 -16.25 -17.58 -0.33
C GLY A 43 -16.33 -16.79 -1.65
N GLY A 44 -17.11 -15.72 -1.74
CA GLY A 44 -17.32 -14.94 -2.98
C GLY A 44 -17.29 -13.43 -2.74
N CYS A 45 -16.49 -12.99 -1.77
CA CYS A 45 -16.36 -11.59 -1.33
C CYS A 45 -17.66 -10.99 -0.79
N GLN A 46 -18.50 -11.84 -0.21
CA GLN A 46 -19.67 -11.47 0.59
C GLN A 46 -19.40 -11.57 2.09
N GLY A 47 -20.29 -10.96 2.88
CA GLY A 47 -20.23 -10.95 4.33
C GLY A 47 -19.27 -9.89 4.88
N ASP A 48 -18.93 -10.01 6.16
CA ASP A 48 -18.16 -8.99 6.86
C ASP A 48 -16.70 -8.95 6.38
N TRP A 49 -16.21 -7.72 6.21
CA TRP A 49 -14.81 -7.42 5.98
C TRP A 49 -13.97 -7.84 7.21
N GLN A 50 -12.89 -8.59 6.97
CA GLN A 50 -12.02 -9.13 8.01
C GLN A 50 -10.70 -8.36 8.16
N GLU A 51 -10.05 -8.05 7.04
CA GLU A 51 -8.73 -7.41 7.00
C GLU A 51 -8.46 -6.83 5.61
N ASP A 52 -7.50 -5.92 5.48
CA ASP A 52 -6.94 -5.51 4.19
C ASP A 52 -5.42 -5.66 4.11
N THR A 53 -4.89 -5.70 2.89
CA THR A 53 -3.45 -5.79 2.66
C THR A 53 -3.08 -5.14 1.34
N VAL A 54 -1.86 -4.62 1.30
CA VAL A 54 -1.23 -4.10 0.09
C VAL A 54 -0.09 -5.02 -0.30
N PHE A 55 -0.17 -5.61 -1.49
CA PHE A 55 0.95 -6.31 -2.11
C PHE A 55 1.80 -5.30 -2.89
N VAL A 56 3.05 -5.11 -2.49
CA VAL A 56 3.97 -4.13 -3.07
C VAL A 56 4.89 -4.81 -4.08
N GLN A 57 4.88 -4.32 -5.33
CA GLN A 57 5.81 -4.76 -6.36
C GLN A 57 7.14 -4.01 -6.20
N ASP A 58 7.94 -4.44 -5.24
CA ASP A 58 9.25 -3.86 -4.88
C ASP A 58 10.37 -4.15 -5.92
N GLY A 59 10.09 -5.03 -6.89
CA GLY A 59 11.03 -5.45 -7.92
C GLY A 59 11.98 -6.58 -7.50
N SER A 60 11.93 -7.04 -6.24
CA SER A 60 12.78 -8.14 -5.74
C SER A 60 12.34 -9.51 -6.24
N GLY A 61 11.04 -9.67 -6.52
CA GLY A 61 10.45 -10.98 -6.79
C GLY A 61 10.54 -11.93 -5.59
N ALA A 62 10.72 -11.40 -4.38
CA ALA A 62 10.81 -12.20 -3.17
C ALA A 62 9.47 -12.91 -2.87
N CYS A 63 9.57 -14.10 -2.28
CA CYS A 63 8.42 -14.75 -1.68
C CYS A 63 8.08 -14.06 -0.35
N VAL A 64 6.84 -13.59 -0.22
CA VAL A 64 6.35 -12.92 0.98
C VAL A 64 5.27 -13.80 1.63
N PRO A 65 5.53 -14.38 2.81
CA PRO A 65 4.51 -15.09 3.59
C PRO A 65 3.37 -14.16 3.99
N ASN A 66 2.15 -14.68 3.98
CA ASN A 66 0.99 -13.96 4.48
C ASN A 66 1.02 -13.90 6.01
N THR A 67 0.75 -12.73 6.58
CA THR A 67 0.73 -12.50 8.03
C THR A 67 -0.68 -12.34 8.59
N ILE A 68 -1.71 -12.38 7.74
CA ILE A 68 -3.11 -12.29 8.18
C ILE A 68 -3.46 -13.52 9.02
N THR A 69 -3.85 -13.27 10.27
CA THR A 69 -4.26 -14.31 11.23
C THR A 69 -5.77 -14.56 11.25
N GLN A 70 -6.56 -13.60 10.77
CA GLN A 70 -8.01 -13.70 10.75
C GLN A 70 -8.48 -14.73 9.72
N LYS A 71 -9.54 -15.45 10.06
CA LYS A 71 -10.15 -16.40 9.13
C LYS A 71 -10.96 -15.64 8.08
N TYR A 72 -10.65 -15.87 6.81
CA TYR A 72 -11.43 -15.40 5.66
C TYR A 72 -11.74 -16.57 4.72
N GLY A 73 -12.61 -16.38 3.74
CA GLY A 73 -12.93 -17.37 2.70
C GLY A 73 -12.59 -16.89 1.28
N SER A 74 -12.46 -15.58 1.10
CA SER A 74 -12.16 -14.95 -0.19
C SER A 74 -11.51 -13.59 0.00
N PHE A 75 -10.98 -13.06 -1.09
CA PHE A 75 -10.44 -11.71 -1.13
C PHE A 75 -10.82 -11.00 -2.43
N ARG A 76 -11.02 -9.68 -2.34
CA ARG A 76 -11.33 -8.81 -3.47
C ARG A 76 -10.16 -7.89 -3.74
N VAL A 77 -9.68 -7.90 -4.98
CA VAL A 77 -8.77 -6.88 -5.48
C VAL A 77 -9.59 -5.63 -5.77
N GLU A 78 -9.32 -4.55 -5.03
CA GLU A 78 -10.02 -3.27 -5.16
C GLU A 78 -9.21 -2.22 -5.91
N GLY A 79 -7.88 -2.33 -5.88
CA GLY A 79 -6.98 -1.50 -6.67
C GLY A 79 -5.79 -2.32 -7.12
N ASN A 80 -5.35 -2.11 -8.37
CA ASN A 80 -4.24 -2.84 -8.95
C ASN A 80 -3.49 -1.95 -9.93
N THR A 81 -2.38 -1.38 -9.48
CA THR A 81 -1.45 -0.61 -10.31
C THR A 81 -0.21 -1.42 -10.67
N ALA A 82 -0.12 -2.67 -10.23
CA ALA A 82 1.00 -3.57 -10.53
C ALA A 82 1.15 -3.79 -12.04
N THR A 83 2.40 -3.88 -12.48
CA THR A 83 2.75 -4.13 -13.88
C THR A 83 3.13 -5.59 -14.12
N LYS A 84 3.34 -6.35 -13.05
CA LYS A 84 3.64 -7.79 -13.08
C LYS A 84 2.51 -8.60 -12.44
N THR A 85 2.42 -9.87 -12.84
CA THR A 85 1.47 -10.80 -12.25
C THR A 85 1.87 -11.10 -10.81
N LEU A 86 0.92 -10.95 -9.88
CA LEU A 86 1.07 -11.46 -8.52
C LEU A 86 0.63 -12.92 -8.49
N ASN A 87 1.54 -13.83 -8.14
CA ASN A 87 1.21 -15.22 -7.87
C ASN A 87 0.87 -15.36 -6.38
N VAL A 88 -0.38 -15.74 -6.11
CA VAL A 88 -0.87 -16.01 -4.76
C VAL A 88 -0.83 -17.51 -4.51
N PHE A 89 -0.16 -17.94 -3.47
CA PHE A 89 0.01 -19.35 -3.13
C PHE A 89 -0.80 -19.71 -1.89
N THR A 90 -1.37 -20.91 -1.82
CA THR A 90 -2.02 -21.40 -0.58
C THR A 90 -1.02 -21.75 0.52
N ARG A 91 0.23 -22.02 0.15
CA ARG A 91 1.34 -22.31 1.08
C ARG A 91 2.09 -21.05 1.46
N SER A 92 2.86 -21.10 2.55
CA SER A 92 3.66 -19.97 3.05
C SER A 92 5.04 -19.81 2.40
N ASP A 93 5.44 -20.73 1.53
CA ASP A 93 6.80 -20.84 0.97
C ASP A 93 6.87 -20.58 -0.55
N CYS A 94 5.80 -20.04 -1.15
CA CYS A 94 5.66 -19.83 -2.59
C CYS A 94 5.91 -21.09 -3.45
N THR A 95 5.55 -22.27 -2.94
CA THR A 95 5.61 -23.53 -3.70
C THR A 95 4.23 -24.10 -3.98
N THR A 96 4.15 -24.95 -5.00
CA THR A 96 2.96 -25.77 -5.32
C THR A 96 3.10 -27.24 -4.91
N GLN A 97 4.19 -27.59 -4.22
CA GLN A 97 4.45 -28.96 -3.81
C GLN A 97 3.44 -29.41 -2.74
N SER A 98 3.19 -30.72 -2.67
CA SER A 98 2.36 -31.37 -1.63
C SER A 98 0.97 -30.73 -1.43
N GLY A 99 0.26 -30.48 -2.53
CA GLY A 99 -1.12 -29.97 -2.50
C GLY A 99 -1.26 -28.45 -2.38
N GLY A 100 -0.17 -27.70 -2.60
CA GLY A 100 -0.21 -26.25 -2.76
C GLY A 100 -0.81 -25.84 -4.11
N ASN A 101 -1.62 -24.77 -4.11
CA ASN A 101 -2.19 -24.19 -5.32
C ASN A 101 -1.67 -22.76 -5.50
N THR A 102 -1.57 -22.34 -6.76
CA THR A 102 -1.23 -20.97 -7.15
C THR A 102 -2.39 -20.34 -7.91
N LEU A 103 -2.65 -19.08 -7.63
CA LEU A 103 -3.62 -18.26 -8.31
C LEU A 103 -2.95 -16.99 -8.82
N PRO A 104 -2.84 -16.82 -10.15
CA PRO A 104 -2.31 -15.60 -10.71
C PRO A 104 -3.34 -14.46 -10.66
N ILE A 105 -2.88 -13.28 -10.25
CA ILE A 105 -3.59 -12.00 -10.35
C ILE A 105 -2.86 -11.17 -11.40
N ALA A 106 -3.48 -11.03 -12.57
CA ALA A 106 -2.90 -10.29 -13.69
C ALA A 106 -2.83 -8.77 -13.38
N PRO A 107 -1.92 -8.03 -14.04
CA PRO A 107 -1.93 -6.57 -14.02
C PRO A 107 -3.30 -5.99 -14.34
N GLY A 108 -3.74 -4.98 -13.58
CA GLY A 108 -5.03 -4.31 -13.75
C GLY A 108 -6.27 -5.14 -13.40
N PHE A 109 -6.13 -6.40 -12.95
CA PHE A 109 -7.27 -7.19 -12.50
C PHE A 109 -7.93 -6.54 -11.27
N ILE A 110 -9.25 -6.39 -11.34
CA ILE A 110 -10.14 -5.99 -10.24
C ILE A 110 -11.23 -7.04 -10.13
N GLY A 111 -11.49 -7.56 -8.93
CA GLY A 111 -12.51 -8.58 -8.75
C GLY A 111 -12.28 -9.51 -7.57
N CYS A 112 -13.18 -10.49 -7.41
CA CYS A 112 -13.18 -11.43 -6.31
C CYS A 112 -12.44 -12.73 -6.64
N LYS A 113 -11.76 -13.31 -5.64
CA LYS A 113 -11.13 -14.62 -5.70
C LYS A 113 -11.44 -15.43 -4.43
N SER A 114 -11.81 -16.70 -4.63
CA SER A 114 -12.11 -17.66 -3.57
C SER A 114 -10.88 -18.51 -3.24
N GLN A 115 -9.92 -17.97 -2.49
CA GLN A 115 -8.71 -18.71 -2.10
C GLN A 115 -8.07 -18.13 -0.83
N GLN A 116 -7.43 -19.03 -0.05
CA GLN A 116 -6.51 -18.65 1.01
C GLN A 116 -5.16 -18.20 0.45
N VAL A 117 -4.64 -17.11 1.00
CA VAL A 117 -3.29 -16.59 0.79
C VAL A 117 -2.41 -17.13 1.91
N GLY A 118 -1.50 -18.04 1.58
CA GLY A 118 -0.40 -18.45 2.44
C GLY A 118 0.86 -17.63 2.18
N SER A 119 1.13 -17.29 0.93
CA SER A 119 2.23 -16.41 0.52
C SER A 119 1.95 -15.80 -0.85
N SER A 120 2.78 -14.85 -1.25
CA SER A 120 2.66 -14.15 -2.52
C SER A 120 4.02 -13.82 -3.12
N GLN A 121 4.09 -13.76 -4.44
CA GLN A 121 5.31 -13.43 -5.17
C GLN A 121 4.95 -12.76 -6.50
N PHE A 122 5.55 -11.62 -6.82
CA PHE A 122 5.45 -11.04 -8.16
C PHE A 122 6.34 -11.82 -9.14
N SER A 123 5.85 -12.05 -10.35
CA SER A 123 6.67 -12.65 -11.40
C SER A 123 7.93 -11.80 -11.67
N SER A 124 9.01 -12.44 -12.10
CA SER A 124 10.22 -11.76 -12.55
C SER A 124 10.01 -10.95 -13.82
#